data_AF-J2PZ96-F1
#
_entry.id   AF-J2PZ96-F1
#
_cell.length_a   1.000
_cell.length_b   1.000
_cell.length_c   1.000
_cell.angle_alpha   90.00
_cell.angle_beta   90.00
_cell.angle_gamma   90.00
#
_symmetry.space_group_name_H-M   'P 1'
#
loop_
_entity.id
_entity.type
_entity.pdbx_description
1 polymer ?
#
loop_
_entity_poly.entity_id
_entity_poly.type
_entity_poly.pdbx_seq_one_letter_code
_entity_poly.pdbx_strand_id
1 'polypeptide(L)' 'MTNQIKIQIVVGLALVALGALLAFTVQNSTLRMAGAAIAALGLVFTRRALRGVKWRR' A
#
# COMPACT_ATOMS: atom_id res chain seq x y z
N MET A 1 1.62 -11.57 17.47
CA MET A 1 1.05 -10.86 16.29
C MET A 1 -0.40 -11.29 16.16
N THR A 2 -1.36 -10.37 16.30
CA THR A 2 -2.79 -10.65 16.09
C THR A 2 -3.10 -10.80 14.60
N ASN A 3 -4.05 -11.67 14.24
CA ASN A 3 -4.44 -11.94 12.84
C ASN A 3 -4.86 -10.66 12.09
N GLN A 4 -5.41 -9.66 12.79
CA GLN A 4 -5.76 -8.36 12.22
C GLN A 4 -4.57 -7.61 11.60
N ILE A 5 -3.37 -7.68 12.20
CA ILE A 5 -2.18 -6.98 11.68
C ILE A 5 -1.71 -7.63 10.38
N LYS A 6 -1.77 -8.97 10.29
CA LYS A 6 -1.42 -9.69 9.05
C LYS A 6 -2.37 -9.32 7.92
N ILE A 7 -3.67 -9.23 8.18
CA ILE A 7 -4.67 -8.84 7.19
C ILE A 7 -4.43 -7.40 6.71
N GLN A 8 -4.14 -6.45 7.62
CA GLN A 8 -3.83 -5.07 7.22
C GLN A 8 -2.58 -4.95 6.35
N ILE A 9 -1.55 -5.75 6.62
CA ILE A 9 -0.34 -5.78 5.80
C ILE A 9 -0.66 -6.33 4.41
N VAL A 10 -1.41 -7.44 4.32
CA VAL A 10 -1.79 -8.06 3.04
C VAL A 10 -2.68 -7.12 2.22
N VAL A 11 -3.69 -6.51 2.83
CA VAL A 11 -4.59 -5.55 2.17
C VAL A 11 -3.83 -4.31 1.71
N GLY A 12 -2.94 -3.75 2.56
CA GLY A 12 -2.10 -2.62 2.20
C GLY A 12 -1.17 -2.94 1.03
N LEU A 13 -0.58 -4.14 1.01
CA LEU A 13 0.33 -4.58 -0.06
C LEU A 13 -0.41 -4.82 -1.39
N ALA A 14 -1.63 -5.37 -1.34
CA ALA A 14 -2.50 -5.52 -2.50
C ALA A 14 -2.90 -4.15 -3.11
N LEU A 15 -3.22 -3.16 -2.27
CA LEU A 15 -3.52 -1.80 -2.72
C LEU A 15 -2.31 -1.12 -3.37
N VAL A 16 -1.10 -1.31 -2.82
CA VAL A 16 0.13 -0.80 -3.44
C VAL A 16 0.35 -1.44 -4.81
N ALA A 17 0.21 -2.76 -4.90
CA ALA A 17 0.40 -3.48 -6.15
C ALA A 17 -0.60 -3.03 -7.22
N LEU A 18 -1.89 -2.88 -6.88
CA LEU A 18 -2.93 -2.36 -7.77
C LEU A 18 -2.66 -0.91 -8.21
N GLY A 19 -2.28 -0.04 -7.28
CA GLY A 19 -1.93 1.36 -7.58
C GLY A 19 -0.71 1.47 -8.49
N ALA A 20 0.32 0.66 -8.26
CA ALA A 20 1.50 0.59 -9.11
C ALA A 20 1.15 0.06 -10.51
N LEU A 21 0.33 -0.98 -10.59
CA LEU A 21 -0.10 -1.56 -11.87
C LEU A 21 -0.89 -0.54 -12.70
N LEU A 22 -1.84 0.17 -12.09
CA LEU A 22 -2.54 1.29 -12.72
C LEU A 22 -1.60 2.43 -13.16
N ALA A 23 -0.57 2.73 -12.37
CA ALA A 23 0.40 3.76 -12.71
C ALA A 23 1.35 3.37 -13.86
N PHE A 24 1.53 2.08 -14.13
CA PHE A 24 2.39 1.61 -15.24
C PHE A 24 1.61 1.24 -16.49
N THR A 25 0.35 0.81 -16.38
CA THR A 25 -0.45 0.36 -17.54
C THR A 25 -1.27 1.48 -18.18
N VAL A 26 -1.56 2.56 -17.47
CA VAL A 26 -2.45 3.61 -17.98
C VAL A 26 -1.67 4.75 -18.64
N GLN A 27 -1.94 5.00 -19.94
CA GLN A 27 -1.37 6.11 -20.71
C GLN A 27 -1.96 7.48 -20.34
N ASN A 28 -3.15 7.51 -19.73
CA ASN A 28 -3.79 8.74 -19.29
C ASN A 28 -3.09 9.29 -18.04
N SER A 29 -2.46 10.46 -18.18
CA SER A 29 -1.67 11.14 -17.15
C SER A 29 -2.40 11.29 -15.82
N THR A 30 -3.72 11.55 -15.84
CA THR A 30 -4.54 11.73 -14.64
C THR A 30 -4.70 10.42 -13.85
N LEU A 31 -4.94 9.31 -14.56
CA LEU A 31 -5.08 7.98 -13.96
C LEU A 31 -3.73 7.43 -13.48
N ARG A 32 -2.65 7.77 -14.19
CA ARG A 32 -1.28 7.45 -13.80
C ARG A 32 -0.90 8.09 -12.47
N MET A 33 -1.25 9.36 -12.31
CA MET A 33 -1.02 10.14 -11.10
C MET A 33 -1.88 9.65 -9.93
N ALA A 34 -3.13 9.27 -10.18
CA ALA A 34 -4.00 8.62 -9.20
C ALA A 34 -3.44 7.27 -8.73
N GLY A 35 -2.96 6.42 -9.66
CA GLY A 35 -2.31 5.15 -9.32
C GLY A 35 -1.06 5.33 -8.46
N ALA A 36 -0.21 6.31 -8.81
CA ALA A 36 0.98 6.65 -8.03
C ALA A 36 0.63 7.14 -6.61
N ALA A 37 -0.42 7.96 -6.46
CA ALA A 37 -0.90 8.41 -5.17
C ALA A 37 -1.43 7.26 -4.30
N ILE A 38 -2.19 6.33 -4.88
CA ILE A 38 -2.69 5.13 -4.20
C ILE A 38 -1.52 4.24 -3.75
N ALA A 39 -0.53 4.03 -4.62
CA ALA A 39 0.66 3.27 -4.30
C ALA A 39 1.45 3.91 -3.13
N ALA A 40 1.60 5.23 -3.13
CA ALA A 40 2.27 5.96 -2.05
C ALA A 40 1.50 5.83 -0.71
N LEU A 41 0.17 5.98 -0.72
CA LEU A 41 -0.67 5.81 0.48
C LEU A 41 -0.59 4.39 1.04
N GLY A 42 -0.67 3.38 0.17
CA GLY A 42 -0.51 1.99 0.57
C GLY A 42 0.86 1.75 1.21
N LEU A 43 1.94 2.32 0.67
CA LEU A 43 3.30 2.18 1.20
C LEU A 43 3.45 2.84 2.59
N VAL A 44 2.79 3.98 2.81
CA VAL A 44 2.73 4.64 4.13
C VAL A 44 1.95 3.79 5.14
N PHE A 45 0.82 3.21 4.74
CA PHE A 45 0.05 2.30 5.59
C PHE A 45 0.85 1.05 5.96
N THR A 46 1.49 0.41 4.99
CA THR A 46 2.36 -0.75 5.23
C THR A 46 3.54 -0.39 6.13
N ARG A 47 4.17 0.78 5.96
CA ARG A 47 5.21 1.28 6.87
C ARG A 47 4.69 1.50 8.30
N ARG A 48 3.51 2.08 8.47
CA ARG A 48 2.90 2.27 9.80
C ARG A 48 2.57 0.93 10.46
N ALA A 49 2.01 -0.02 9.71
CA ALA A 49 1.74 -1.37 10.20
C ALA A 49 3.03 -2.08 10.64
N LEU A 50 4.12 -1.97 9.85
CA LEU A 50 5.43 -2.52 10.20
C LEU A 50 6.07 -1.83 11.42
N ARG A 51 5.88 -0.51 11.60
CA ARG A 51 6.33 0.19 12.82
C ARG A 51 5.57 -0.25 14.06
N GLY A 52 4.25 -0.45 13.96
CA GLY A 52 3.42 -1.02 15.04
C GLY A 52 3.85 -2.44 15.45
N VAL A 53 4.45 -3.20 14.53
CA VAL A 53 5.04 -4.51 14.82
C VAL A 53 6.38 -4.40 15.54
N LYS A 54 7.23 -3.42 15.19
CA LYS A 54 8.56 -3.25 15.81
C LYS A 54 8.53 -2.70 17.24
N TRP A 55 7.44 -2.05 17.65
CA TRP A 55 7.29 -1.45 18.99
C TRP A 55 6.67 -2.37 20.05
N ARG A 56 6.53 -3.66 19.76
CA ARG A 56 6.10 -4.67 20.73
C ARG A 56 7.25 -5.62 21.11
N ARG A 57 8.45 -5.06 21.28
CA ARG A 57 9.55 -5.69 22.02
C ARG A 57 9.68 -4.99 23.35
#